data_AF-A0A2V6KE72-F1
#
_entry.id   AF-A0A2V6KE72-F1
#
_cell.length_a   1.000
_cell.length_b   1.000
_cell.length_c   1.000
_cell.angle_alpha   90.00
_cell.angle_beta   90.00
_cell.angle_gamma   90.00
#
_symmetry.space_group_name_H-M   'P 1'
#
loop_
_entity.id
_entity.type
_entity.pdbx_description
1 polymer ?
#
loop_
_entity_poly.entity_id
_entity_poly.type
_entity_poly.pdbx_seq_one_letter_code
_entity_poly.pdbx_strand_id
1 'polypeptide(L)'
;MRKPKIMIIGLDAATWDLVGPWAAKGYLPNLSKLVDEGVSGKLQSAIPPLTPPAWTSFMTGQNPGKHGIFHFLEKQPGAYAM
;
A
#
# COMPACT_ATOMS: atom_id res chain seq x y z
N MET A 1 -6.79 5.92 32.18
CA MET A 1 -7.27 6.33 30.84
C MET A 1 -7.11 5.16 29.87
N ARG A 2 -8.09 4.86 29.03
CA ARG A 2 -8.01 3.77 28.04
C ARG A 2 -7.08 4.21 26.91
N LYS A 3 -6.09 3.38 26.53
CA LYS A 3 -5.24 3.66 25.36
C LYS A 3 -6.11 3.73 24.10
N PRO A 4 -5.91 4.71 23.21
CA PRO A 4 -6.61 4.75 21.93
C PRO A 4 -6.26 3.49 21.12
N LYS A 5 -7.26 2.92 20.46
CA LYS A 5 -7.06 1.80 19.53
C LYS A 5 -6.76 2.38 18.15
N ILE A 6 -5.78 1.80 17.47
CA ILE A 6 -5.40 2.19 16.10
C ILE A 6 -5.82 1.06 15.16
N MET A 7 -6.43 1.42 14.03
CA MET A 7 -6.72 0.53 12.92
C MET A 7 -6.03 1.10 11.68
N ILE A 8 -5.36 0.23 10.92
CA ILE A 8 -4.77 0.60 9.63
C ILE A 8 -5.45 -0.25 8.57
N ILE A 9 -5.93 0.39 7.51
CA ILE A 9 -6.60 -0.24 6.38
C ILE A 9 -5.74 0.02 5.15
N GLY A 10 -5.27 -1.05 4.51
CA GLY A 10 -4.61 -0.97 3.21
C GLY A 10 -5.55 -1.43 2.11
N LEU A 11 -5.60 -0.71 1.00
CA LEU A 11 -6.37 -1.03 -0.19
C LEU A 11 -5.39 -1.28 -1.34
N ASP A 12 -5.34 -2.51 -1.85
CA ASP A 12 -4.45 -2.84 -2.97
C ASP A 12 -4.97 -2.21 -4.28
N ALA A 13 -4.05 -1.74 -5.13
CA ALA A 13 -4.32 -1.05 -6.40
C ALA A 13 -5.25 0.20 -6.34
N ALA A 14 -5.55 0.73 -5.15
CA ALA A 14 -6.43 1.89 -4.97
C ALA A 14 -5.72 3.24 -5.21
N THR A 15 -5.28 3.47 -6.45
CA THR A 15 -4.58 4.70 -6.83
C THR A 15 -5.49 5.94 -6.75
N TRP A 16 -4.89 7.12 -6.59
CA TRP A 16 -5.61 8.40 -6.60
C TRP A 16 -6.32 8.68 -7.93
N ASP A 17 -5.83 8.11 -9.03
CA ASP A 17 -6.43 8.25 -10.35
C ASP A 17 -7.78 7.50 -10.46
N LEU A 18 -8.02 6.53 -9.57
CA LEU A 18 -9.32 5.85 -9.43
C LEU A 18 -10.14 6.46 -8.28
N VAL A 19 -9.52 6.59 -7.10
CA VAL A 19 -10.20 7.03 -5.87
C VAL A 19 -10.75 8.45 -6.02
N GLY A 20 -9.97 9.38 -6.58
CA GLY A 20 -10.37 10.78 -6.73
C GLY A 20 -11.64 10.96 -7.58
N PRO A 21 -11.68 10.46 -8.83
CA PRO A 21 -12.88 10.55 -9.67
C PRO A 21 -14.10 9.83 -9.08
N TRP A 22 -13.93 8.70 -8.41
CA TRP A 22 -15.05 7.98 -7.79
C TRP A 22 -15.59 8.68 -6.55
N ALA A 23 -14.70 9.27 -5.73
CA ALA A 23 -15.07 10.11 -4.60
C ALA A 23 -15.86 11.34 -5.05
N ALA A 24 -15.38 12.04 -6.10
CA ALA A 24 -16.05 13.21 -6.67
C ALA A 24 -17.45 12.88 -7.25
N LYS A 25 -17.65 11.67 -7.75
CA LYS A 25 -18.96 11.17 -8.22
C LYS A 25 -19.87 10.68 -7.07
N GLY A 26 -19.41 10.72 -5.82
CA GLY A 26 -20.17 10.28 -4.65
C GLY A 26 -20.19 8.77 -4.41
N TYR A 27 -19.38 7.98 -5.12
CA TYR A 27 -19.37 6.51 -4.96
C TYR A 27 -18.60 6.03 -3.74
N LEU A 28 -17.72 6.86 -3.17
CA LEU A 28 -16.84 6.49 -2.05
C LEU A 28 -17.07 7.39 -0.82
N PRO A 29 -18.30 7.49 -0.28
CA PRO A 29 -18.65 8.50 0.73
C PRO A 29 -17.78 8.43 2.00
N ASN A 30 -17.39 7.22 2.41
CA ASN A 30 -16.52 7.04 3.58
C ASN A 30 -15.08 7.48 3.33
N LEU A 31 -14.53 7.24 2.13
CA LEU A 31 -13.18 7.70 1.79
C LEU A 31 -13.16 9.21 1.56
N SER A 32 -14.20 9.79 0.93
CA SER A 32 -14.34 11.24 0.80
C SER A 32 -14.30 11.91 2.17
N LYS A 33 -15.09 11.41 3.13
CA LYS A 33 -15.09 11.95 4.51
C LYS A 33 -13.71 11.89 5.18
N LEU A 34 -12.97 10.79 5.01
CA LEU A 34 -11.62 10.65 5.56
C LEU A 34 -10.62 11.63 4.94
N VAL A 35 -10.78 11.94 3.65
CA VAL A 35 -9.94 12.93 2.95
C VAL A 35 -10.27 14.35 3.41
N ASP A 36 -11.56 14.68 3.53
CA ASP A 36 -12.03 16.02 3.87
C ASP A 36 -11.80 16.40 5.34
N GLU A 37 -11.97 15.44 6.26
CA GLU A 37 -11.81 15.66 7.71
C GLU A 37 -10.41 15.32 8.23
N GLY A 38 -9.53 14.80 7.36
CA GLY A 38 -8.23 14.25 7.72
C GLY A 38 -7.06 14.89 6.98
N VAL A 39 -6.00 14.11 6.80
CA VAL A 39 -4.82 14.48 6.03
C VAL A 39 -4.60 13.45 4.94
N SER A 40 -4.39 13.91 3.71
CA SER A 40 -4.18 13.04 2.55
C SER A 40 -3.04 13.54 1.67
N GLY A 41 -2.46 12.63 0.88
CA GLY A 41 -1.36 12.95 -0.02
C GLY A 41 -0.91 11.75 -0.85
N LYS A 42 -0.10 12.01 -1.87
CA LYS A 42 0.56 10.96 -2.66
C LYS A 42 1.80 10.48 -1.90
N LEU A 43 1.95 9.16 -1.78
CA LEU A 43 3.13 8.52 -1.20
C LEU A 43 3.95 7.82 -2.28
N GLN A 44 5.25 7.71 -2.05
CA GLN A 44 6.13 6.90 -2.88
C GLN A 44 6.01 5.42 -2.48
N SER A 45 5.86 4.54 -3.46
CA SER A 45 5.79 3.09 -3.24
C SER A 45 7.17 2.49 -2.96
N ALA A 46 7.19 1.21 -2.55
CA ALA A 46 8.40 0.41 -2.53
C ALA A 46 8.96 0.22 -3.95
N ILE A 47 10.26 -0.09 -4.05
CA ILE A 47 10.92 -0.44 -5.31
C ILE A 47 11.42 -1.89 -5.18
N PRO A 48 10.90 -2.83 -5.99
CA PRO A 48 9.92 -2.63 -7.07
C PRO A 48 8.49 -2.41 -6.52
N PRO A 49 7.60 -1.70 -7.26
CA PRO A 49 6.23 -1.38 -6.82
C PRO A 49 5.29 -2.57 -7.02
N LEU A 50 5.60 -3.71 -6.40
CA LEU A 50 4.83 -4.95 -6.44
C LEU A 50 4.17 -5.23 -5.08
N THR A 51 3.09 -6.00 -5.08
CA THR A 51 2.34 -6.38 -3.88
C THR A 51 3.25 -6.96 -2.78
N PRO A 52 4.11 -7.99 -3.02
CA PRO A 52 4.92 -8.57 -1.95
C PRO A 52 5.89 -7.58 -1.28
N PRO A 53 6.76 -6.85 -2.01
CA PRO A 53 7.63 -5.87 -1.37
C PRO A 53 6.85 -4.74 -0.69
N ALA A 54 5.75 -4.25 -1.28
CA ALA A 54 4.98 -3.15 -0.71
C ALA A 54 4.34 -3.52 0.64
N TRP A 55 3.66 -4.67 0.72
CA TRP A 55 2.98 -5.09 1.95
C TRP A 55 3.96 -5.50 3.05
N THR A 56 5.06 -6.19 2.70
CA THR A 56 6.10 -6.50 3.68
C THR A 56 6.79 -5.24 4.18
N SER A 57 7.07 -4.26 3.30
CA SER A 57 7.62 -2.97 3.70
C SER A 57 6.67 -2.21 4.63
N PHE A 58 5.38 -2.16 4.30
CA PHE A 58 4.34 -1.56 5.14
C PHE A 58 4.30 -2.18 6.54
N MET A 59 4.33 -3.52 6.63
CA MET A 59 4.16 -4.20 7.91
C MET A 59 5.43 -4.19 8.78
N THR A 60 6.61 -4.10 8.17
CA THR A 60 7.90 -4.16 8.89
C THR A 60 8.54 -2.79 9.10
N GLY A 61 8.11 -1.76 8.36
CA GLY A 61 8.79 -0.46 8.31
C GLY A 61 10.18 -0.53 7.67
N GLN A 62 10.49 -1.59 6.92
CA GLN A 62 11.78 -1.77 6.26
C GLN A 62 11.64 -1.75 4.75
N ASN A 63 12.69 -1.40 4.01
CA ASN A 63 12.68 -1.47 2.56
C ASN A 63 12.97 -2.90 2.06
N PRO A 64 12.69 -3.21 0.78
CA PRO A 64 12.91 -4.55 0.21
C PRO A 64 14.32 -5.10 0.38
N GLY A 65 15.34 -4.25 0.30
CA GLY A 65 16.73 -4.65 0.52
C GLY A 65 17.02 -5.15 1.94
N LYS A 66 16.25 -4.73 2.94
CA LYS A 66 16.43 -5.20 4.32
C LYS A 66 15.58 -6.44 4.65
N HIS A 67 14.35 -6.53 4.14
CA HIS A 67 13.48 -7.67 4.44
C HIS A 67 13.58 -8.81 3.40
N GLY A 68 14.26 -8.60 2.27
CA GLY A 68 14.60 -9.65 1.29
C GLY A 68 13.45 -10.13 0.39
N ILE A 69 12.27 -9.50 0.46
CA ILE A 69 11.10 -9.89 -0.34
C ILE A 69 10.99 -8.94 -1.53
N PHE A 70 11.11 -9.47 -2.74
CA PHE A 70 11.13 -8.65 -3.98
C PHE A 70 10.03 -9.00 -4.97
N HIS A 71 9.51 -10.23 -4.93
CA HIS A 71 8.51 -10.75 -5.86
C HIS A 71 7.74 -11.90 -5.21
N PHE A 72 6.68 -12.37 -5.87
CA PHE A 72 5.96 -13.60 -5.51
C PHE A 72 6.73 -14.88 -5.83
N LEU A 73 7.80 -14.76 -6.62
CA LEU A 73 8.56 -15.86 -7.20
C LEU A 73 10.03 -15.63 -6.90
N GLU A 74 10.77 -16.71 -6.70
CA GLU A 74 12.20 -16.66 -6.47
C GLU A 74 12.92 -17.27 -7.66
N LYS A 75 13.93 -16.55 -8.17
CA LYS A 75 14.73 -17.08 -9.27
C LYS A 75 15.39 -18.40 -8.86
N GLN A 76 15.25 -19.42 -9.69
CA GLN A 76 15.99 -20.67 -9.48
C GLN A 76 17.50 -20.43 -9.64
N PRO A 77 18.32 -20.82 -8.64
CA PRO A 77 19.77 -20.69 -8.74
C PRO A 77 20.31 -21.44 -9.97
N GLY A 78 21.13 -20.77 -10.78
CA GLY A 78 21.77 -21.36 -11.96
C GLY A 78 20.87 -21.58 -13.17
N ALA A 79 19.59 -21.16 -13.13
CA ALA A 79 18.66 -21.27 -14.25
C ALA A 79 18.11 -19.91 -14.69
N TYR A 80 17.50 -19.89 -15.88
CA TYR A 80 16.68 -18.76 -16.35
C TYR A 80 15.22 -18.85 -15.87
N ALA A 81 14.85 -19.96 -15.23
CA ALA A 81 13.53 -20.14 -14.65
C ALA A 81 13.39 -19.31 -13.35
N MET A 82 12.15 -18.90 -13.11
CA MET A 82 11.65 -18.35 -11.84
C MET A 82 11.00 -19.43 -10.99
#